data_AF-A0A7D5SN01-F1
#
_entry.id   AF-A0A7D5SN01-F1
#
_cell.length_a   1.000
_cell.length_b   1.000
_cell.length_c   1.000
_cell.angle_alpha   90.00
_cell.angle_beta   90.00
_cell.angle_gamma   90.00
#
_symmetry.space_group_name_H-M   'P 1'
#
loop_
_entity.id
_entity.type
_entity.pdbx_description
1 polymer ?
#
loop_
_entity_poly.entity_id
_entity_poly.type
_entity_poly.pdbx_seq_one_letter_code
_entity_poly.pdbx_strand_id
1 'polypeptide(L)'
;MVTPDAEDITNDARQLLRDLKRSEDNYRTAQTNALEASSDEEDVGTPPHIKALEDLIEKIHTKYQKLYAKITEKASQYMKDVNQALGKMSDYINAGKDGKIIFDKEGFLKAFKDSLSKYFDFNQDGSISPKSIHNFTGDDKALTFWKDKLGSGYIVRRGSSGDIEILPNSDAIKGIIDRIDGLKGESVKGEGIELSGQAFQAFQTAIDSQKNTVNNNVSELLERFRQDNSSFETLIQLLQRMTEDLYRYNAGYMNV
;
A
#
# COMPACT_ATOMS: atom_id res chain seq x y z
N MET A 1 12.75 3.23 -17.27
CA MET A 1 11.90 2.52 -16.29
C MET A 1 10.50 3.09 -16.50
N VAL A 2 9.57 2.29 -17.04
CA VAL A 2 8.19 2.72 -17.30
C VAL A 2 7.46 2.62 -15.97
N THR A 3 6.99 3.74 -15.42
CA THR A 3 6.13 3.75 -14.24
C THR A 3 4.81 3.08 -14.64
N PRO A 4 4.37 2.01 -13.96
CA PRO A 4 3.09 1.37 -14.26
C PRO A 4 1.95 2.38 -14.06
N ASP A 5 0.91 2.32 -14.89
CA ASP A 5 -0.23 3.21 -14.74
C ASP A 5 -0.97 2.92 -13.43
N ALA A 6 -1.58 3.96 -12.85
CA ALA A 6 -2.27 3.86 -11.56
C ALA A 6 -3.36 2.77 -11.53
N GLU A 7 -3.99 2.53 -12.67
CA GLU A 7 -4.99 1.48 -12.85
C GLU A 7 -4.36 0.09 -12.79
N ASP A 8 -3.20 -0.11 -13.42
CA ASP A 8 -2.42 -1.35 -13.34
C ASP A 8 -2.00 -1.64 -11.91
N ILE A 9 -1.46 -0.64 -11.20
CA ILE A 9 -1.07 -0.76 -9.79
C ILE A 9 -2.26 -1.14 -8.90
N THR A 10 -3.44 -0.57 -9.17
CA THR A 10 -4.67 -0.90 -8.44
C THR A 10 -5.16 -2.32 -8.73
N ASN A 11 -5.05 -2.77 -9.98
CA ASN A 11 -5.41 -4.12 -10.38
C ASN A 11 -4.44 -5.16 -9.81
N ASP A 12 -3.16 -4.86 -9.78
CA ASP A 12 -2.12 -5.65 -9.11
C ASP A 12 -2.41 -5.81 -7.62
N ALA A 13 -2.77 -4.72 -6.93
CA ALA A 13 -3.16 -4.78 -5.52
C ALA A 13 -4.36 -5.71 -5.30
N ARG A 14 -5.38 -5.63 -6.17
CA ARG A 14 -6.56 -6.52 -6.11
C ARG A 14 -6.19 -7.98 -6.40
N GLN A 15 -5.29 -8.23 -7.35
CA GLN A 15 -4.84 -9.57 -7.67
C GLN A 15 -4.09 -10.19 -6.49
N LEU A 16 -3.17 -9.44 -5.87
CA LEU A 16 -2.45 -9.88 -4.69
C LEU A 16 -3.38 -10.23 -3.52
N LEU A 17 -4.46 -9.46 -3.32
CA LEU A 17 -5.47 -9.79 -2.31
C LEU A 17 -6.20 -11.12 -2.61
N ARG A 18 -6.44 -11.41 -3.89
CA ARG A 18 -7.03 -12.70 -4.31
C ARG A 18 -6.05 -13.85 -4.12
N ASP A 19 -4.78 -13.65 -4.46
CA ASP A 19 -3.74 -14.66 -4.32
C ASP A 19 -3.50 -14.99 -2.84
N LEU A 20 -3.51 -13.99 -1.95
CA LEU A 20 -3.45 -14.20 -0.51
C LEU A 20 -4.63 -15.05 0.01
N LYS A 21 -5.84 -14.80 -0.48
CA LYS A 21 -7.01 -15.60 -0.08
C LYS A 21 -6.87 -17.06 -0.53
N ARG A 22 -6.33 -17.29 -1.73
CA ARG A 22 -6.06 -18.65 -2.22
C ARG A 22 -4.97 -19.35 -1.41
N SER A 23 -3.92 -18.61 -1.02
CA SER A 23 -2.89 -19.08 -0.08
C SER A 23 -3.50 -19.55 1.24
N GLU A 24 -4.47 -18.78 1.77
CA GLU A 24 -5.21 -19.12 2.99
C GLU A 24 -5.95 -20.45 2.88
N ASP A 25 -6.68 -20.63 1.79
CA ASP A 25 -7.45 -21.85 1.56
C ASP A 25 -6.52 -23.09 1.42
N ASN A 26 -5.38 -22.92 0.73
CA ASN A 26 -4.37 -23.98 0.59
C ASN A 26 -3.73 -24.34 1.93
N TYR A 27 -3.37 -23.35 2.75
CA TYR A 27 -2.82 -23.57 4.09
C TYR A 27 -3.81 -24.33 4.98
N ARG A 28 -5.07 -23.89 5.02
CA ARG A 28 -6.11 -24.55 5.84
C ARG A 28 -6.35 -25.98 5.40
N THR A 29 -6.32 -26.25 4.10
CA THR A 29 -6.43 -27.60 3.55
C THR A 29 -5.25 -28.47 3.99
N ALA A 30 -4.02 -27.96 3.88
CA ALA A 30 -2.83 -28.70 4.30
C ALA A 30 -2.79 -28.97 5.81
N GLN A 31 -3.21 -28.00 6.63
CA GLN A 31 -3.36 -28.17 8.07
C GLN A 31 -4.42 -29.24 8.39
N THR A 32 -5.55 -29.22 7.71
CA THR A 32 -6.62 -30.22 7.90
C THR A 32 -6.10 -31.62 7.56
N ASN A 33 -5.42 -31.78 6.41
CA ASN A 33 -4.85 -33.06 6.00
C ASN A 33 -3.79 -33.57 7.00
N ALA A 34 -2.97 -32.68 7.57
CA ALA A 34 -1.97 -33.05 8.57
C ALA A 34 -2.62 -33.48 9.90
N LEU A 35 -3.72 -32.85 10.29
CA LEU A 35 -4.50 -33.22 11.47
C LEU A 35 -5.20 -34.56 11.27
N GLU A 36 -5.81 -34.79 10.10
CA GLU A 36 -6.44 -36.08 9.77
C GLU A 36 -5.40 -37.22 9.76
N ALA A 37 -4.23 -36.99 9.16
CA ALA A 37 -3.15 -37.97 9.13
C ALA A 37 -2.51 -38.28 10.50
N SER A 38 -2.70 -37.41 11.51
CA SER A 38 -2.21 -37.64 12.88
C SER A 38 -3.28 -38.23 13.81
N SER A 39 -4.50 -38.46 13.31
CA SER A 39 -5.63 -38.95 14.10
C SER A 39 -5.89 -40.46 14.00
N ASP A 40 -5.21 -41.17 13.10
CA ASP A 40 -5.28 -42.62 12.99
C ASP A 40 -3.96 -43.30 13.42
N GLU A 41 -4.09 -44.19 14.40
CA GLU A 41 -3.12 -45.11 15.01
C GLU A 41 -2.20 -44.55 16.12
N GLU A 42 -2.71 -44.73 17.35
CA GLU A 42 -2.07 -44.52 18.66
C GLU A 42 -1.69 -43.06 19.00
N ASP A 43 -2.05 -42.67 20.23
CA ASP A 43 -1.93 -41.35 20.85
C ASP A 43 -0.49 -40.81 20.90
N VAL A 44 0.07 -40.46 19.75
CA VAL A 44 1.37 -39.80 19.59
C VAL A 44 1.09 -38.46 18.93
N GLY A 45 0.45 -37.55 19.68
CA GLY A 45 0.05 -36.23 19.18
C GLY A 45 1.15 -35.48 18.43
N THR A 46 0.77 -34.50 17.61
CA THR A 46 1.65 -33.74 16.71
C THR A 46 3.01 -33.44 17.35
N PRO A 47 4.13 -33.94 16.78
CA PRO A 47 5.45 -33.73 17.34
C PRO A 47 5.71 -32.24 17.64
N PRO A 48 6.34 -31.88 18.78
CA PRO A 48 6.46 -30.48 19.21
C PRO A 48 7.10 -29.54 18.18
N HIS A 49 7.98 -30.06 17.32
CA HIS A 49 8.60 -29.29 16.24
C HIS A 49 7.64 -29.02 15.08
N ILE A 50 6.72 -29.95 14.75
CA ILE A 50 5.65 -29.73 13.76
C ILE A 50 4.66 -28.70 14.29
N LYS A 51 4.25 -28.80 15.56
CA LYS A 51 3.34 -27.83 16.18
C LYS A 51 3.94 -26.42 16.24
N ALA A 52 5.23 -26.30 16.56
CA ALA A 52 5.93 -25.01 16.53
C ALA A 52 5.97 -24.39 15.13
N LEU A 53 6.03 -25.21 14.09
CA LEU A 53 5.99 -24.79 12.69
C LEU A 53 4.58 -24.38 12.27
N GLU A 54 3.54 -25.14 12.67
CA GLU A 54 2.13 -24.77 12.45
C GLU A 54 1.80 -23.42 13.10
N ASP A 55 2.20 -23.22 14.35
CA ASP A 55 2.03 -21.95 15.07
C ASP A 55 2.75 -20.78 14.38
N LEU A 56 3.92 -21.05 13.78
CA LEU A 56 4.71 -20.06 13.05
C LEU A 56 4.03 -19.69 11.72
N ILE A 57 3.51 -20.69 10.99
CA ILE A 57 2.74 -20.46 9.76
C ILE A 57 1.47 -19.68 10.09
N GLU A 58 0.72 -20.06 11.14
CA GLU A 58 -0.51 -19.37 11.54
C GLU A 58 -0.22 -17.90 11.92
N LYS A 59 0.86 -17.64 12.65
CA LYS A 59 1.26 -16.26 13.02
C LYS A 59 1.65 -15.42 11.80
N ILE A 60 2.41 -15.98 10.84
CA ILE A 60 2.79 -15.26 9.63
C ILE A 60 1.57 -15.04 8.72
N HIS A 61 0.76 -16.06 8.52
CA HIS A 61 -0.40 -15.99 7.64
C HIS A 61 -1.50 -15.06 8.18
N THR A 62 -1.91 -15.27 9.43
CA THR A 62 -3.09 -14.64 9.99
C THR A 62 -2.82 -13.20 10.45
N LYS A 63 -1.61 -12.92 10.95
CA LYS A 63 -1.30 -11.59 11.50
C LYS A 63 -0.47 -10.75 10.56
N TYR A 64 0.60 -11.31 9.99
CA TYR A 64 1.51 -10.53 9.14
C TYR A 64 0.91 -10.26 7.76
N GLN A 65 0.54 -11.29 7.00
CA GLN A 65 0.08 -11.11 5.62
C GLN A 65 -1.24 -10.36 5.54
N LYS A 66 -2.21 -10.62 6.43
CA LYS A 66 -3.48 -9.89 6.48
C LYS A 66 -3.29 -8.41 6.82
N LEU A 67 -2.39 -8.11 7.75
CA LEU A 67 -2.05 -6.72 8.10
C LEU A 67 -1.39 -6.02 6.91
N TYR A 68 -0.38 -6.64 6.29
CA TYR A 68 0.30 -6.08 5.13
C TYR A 68 -0.68 -5.85 3.97
N ALA A 69 -1.51 -6.85 3.65
CA ALA A 69 -2.58 -6.74 2.66
C ALA A 69 -3.48 -5.53 2.93
N LYS A 70 -3.87 -5.30 4.18
CA LYS A 70 -4.72 -4.16 4.55
C LYS A 70 -4.01 -2.82 4.36
N ILE A 71 -2.74 -2.73 4.76
CA ILE A 71 -1.93 -1.52 4.58
C ILE A 71 -1.81 -1.20 3.09
N THR A 72 -1.46 -2.20 2.28
CA THR A 72 -1.28 -2.08 0.84
C THR A 72 -2.59 -1.72 0.11
N GLU A 73 -3.72 -2.27 0.52
CA GLU A 73 -5.05 -1.88 0.03
C GLU A 73 -5.31 -0.38 0.28
N LYS A 74 -5.05 0.09 1.51
CA LYS A 74 -5.28 1.49 1.90
C LYS A 74 -4.32 2.45 1.20
N ALA A 75 -3.05 2.07 1.03
CA ALA A 75 -2.06 2.79 0.24
C ALA A 75 -2.47 2.91 -1.24
N SER A 76 -2.95 1.82 -1.83
CA SER A 76 -3.42 1.81 -3.22
C SER A 76 -4.64 2.71 -3.40
N GLN A 77 -5.56 2.71 -2.43
CA GLN A 77 -6.70 3.62 -2.44
C GLN A 77 -6.26 5.09 -2.34
N TYR A 78 -5.29 5.40 -1.47
CA TYR A 78 -4.70 6.75 -1.38
C TYR A 78 -4.13 7.21 -2.74
N MET A 79 -3.27 6.40 -3.36
CA MET A 79 -2.71 6.71 -4.68
C MET A 79 -3.80 6.91 -5.74
N LYS A 80 -4.82 6.06 -5.77
CA LYS A 80 -5.96 6.20 -6.68
C LYS A 80 -6.65 7.56 -6.50
N ASP A 81 -6.90 7.97 -5.27
CA ASP A 81 -7.57 9.24 -4.99
C ASP A 81 -6.70 10.45 -5.34
N VAL A 82 -5.38 10.38 -5.13
CA VAL A 82 -4.44 11.41 -5.60
C VAL A 82 -4.50 11.55 -7.12
N ASN A 83 -4.45 10.43 -7.84
CA ASN A 83 -4.50 10.42 -9.30
C ASN A 83 -5.84 10.95 -9.83
N GLN A 84 -6.95 10.61 -9.17
CA GLN A 84 -8.27 11.16 -9.51
C GLN A 84 -8.37 12.65 -9.22
N ALA A 85 -7.83 13.12 -8.09
CA ALA A 85 -7.81 14.53 -7.75
C ALA A 85 -6.99 15.35 -8.75
N LEU A 86 -5.83 14.85 -9.18
CA LEU A 86 -5.02 15.45 -10.24
C LEU A 86 -5.71 15.39 -11.60
N GLY A 87 -6.45 14.32 -11.90
CA GLY A 87 -7.21 14.18 -13.14
C GLY A 87 -8.27 15.27 -13.34
N LYS A 88 -8.84 15.80 -12.23
CA LYS A 88 -9.78 16.94 -12.27
C LYS A 88 -9.14 18.27 -12.67
N MET A 89 -7.82 18.34 -12.83
CA MET A 89 -7.14 19.57 -13.27
C MET A 89 -7.70 20.08 -14.59
N SER A 90 -8.13 19.20 -15.50
CA SER A 90 -8.76 19.58 -16.77
C SER A 90 -9.99 20.46 -16.61
N ASP A 91 -10.75 20.29 -15.53
CA ASP A 91 -12.00 21.01 -15.30
C ASP A 91 -11.77 22.48 -14.93
N TYR A 92 -10.51 22.83 -14.60
CA TYR A 92 -10.07 24.17 -14.21
C TYR A 92 -9.24 24.85 -15.30
N ILE A 93 -9.24 24.30 -16.52
CA ILE A 93 -8.50 24.81 -17.68
C ILE A 93 -9.50 25.38 -18.67
N ASN A 94 -9.29 26.64 -19.06
CA ASN A 94 -10.03 27.33 -20.11
C ASN A 94 -9.09 27.80 -21.22
N ALA A 95 -9.63 27.98 -22.42
CA ALA A 95 -8.90 28.56 -23.54
C ALA A 95 -8.67 30.06 -23.31
N GLY A 96 -7.41 30.49 -23.32
CA GLY A 96 -7.03 31.90 -23.29
C GLY A 96 -6.89 32.49 -24.69
N LYS A 97 -6.47 33.76 -24.76
CA LYS A 97 -6.23 34.43 -26.04
C LYS A 97 -4.95 33.92 -26.70
N ASP A 98 -4.91 33.92 -28.03
CA ASP A 98 -3.70 33.59 -28.81
C ASP A 98 -3.07 32.22 -28.48
N GLY A 99 -3.91 31.22 -28.16
CA GLY A 99 -3.45 29.88 -27.82
C GLY A 99 -2.85 29.74 -26.41
N LYS A 100 -3.01 30.75 -25.56
CA LYS A 100 -2.69 30.68 -24.14
C LYS A 100 -3.72 29.87 -23.36
N ILE A 101 -3.38 29.53 -22.13
CA ILE A 101 -4.18 28.70 -21.24
C ILE A 101 -4.58 29.54 -20.02
N ILE A 102 -5.87 29.58 -19.71
CA ILE A 102 -6.36 30.15 -18.46
C ILE A 102 -6.54 29.00 -17.47
N PHE A 103 -5.91 29.10 -16.31
CA PHE A 103 -5.97 28.07 -15.28
C PHE A 103 -6.53 28.66 -13.97
N ASP A 104 -7.66 28.13 -13.52
CA ASP A 104 -8.24 28.42 -12.20
C ASP A 104 -7.48 27.65 -11.12
N LYS A 105 -6.28 28.15 -10.79
CA LYS A 105 -5.41 27.51 -9.80
C LYS A 105 -6.04 27.46 -8.40
N GLU A 106 -6.85 28.45 -8.03
CA GLU A 106 -7.46 28.54 -6.70
C GLU A 106 -8.61 27.53 -6.57
N GLY A 107 -9.48 27.46 -7.58
CA GLY A 107 -10.53 26.46 -7.65
C GLY A 107 -9.97 25.04 -7.69
N PHE A 108 -8.93 24.80 -8.50
CA PHE A 108 -8.28 23.50 -8.56
C PHE A 108 -7.64 23.12 -7.22
N LEU A 109 -6.88 24.04 -6.61
CA LEU A 109 -6.22 23.79 -5.33
C LEU A 109 -7.23 23.43 -4.24
N LYS A 110 -8.37 24.14 -4.19
CA LYS A 110 -9.45 23.83 -3.26
C LYS A 110 -10.00 22.43 -3.50
N ALA A 111 -10.36 22.09 -4.74
CA ALA A 111 -10.89 20.77 -5.07
C ALA A 111 -9.89 19.62 -4.83
N PHE A 112 -8.60 19.89 -5.05
CA PHE A 112 -7.51 18.97 -4.75
C PHE A 112 -7.40 18.70 -3.25
N LYS A 113 -7.38 19.76 -2.42
CA LYS A 113 -7.38 19.66 -0.95
C LYS A 113 -8.63 18.95 -0.44
N ASP A 114 -9.81 19.31 -0.94
CA ASP A 114 -11.08 18.69 -0.55
C ASP A 114 -11.09 17.18 -0.83
N SER A 115 -10.58 16.77 -2.00
CA SER A 115 -10.48 15.36 -2.40
C SER A 115 -9.55 14.53 -1.50
N LEU A 116 -8.56 15.19 -0.88
CA LEU A 116 -7.54 14.55 -0.02
C LEU A 116 -7.75 14.81 1.48
N SER A 117 -8.83 15.47 1.88
CA SER A 117 -9.18 15.79 3.28
C SER A 117 -9.28 14.56 4.20
N LYS A 118 -9.55 13.38 3.64
CA LYS A 118 -9.54 12.10 4.37
C LYS A 118 -8.13 11.61 4.76
N TYR A 119 -7.10 12.10 4.08
CA TYR A 119 -5.70 11.72 4.29
C TYR A 119 -4.87 12.81 4.95
N PHE A 120 -5.28 14.08 4.83
CA PHE A 120 -4.54 15.20 5.36
C PHE A 120 -5.48 16.27 5.94
N ASP A 121 -5.03 16.92 6.99
CA ASP A 121 -5.52 18.24 7.39
C ASP A 121 -4.62 19.30 6.77
N PHE A 122 -5.25 20.23 6.04
CA PHE A 122 -4.58 21.38 5.42
C PHE A 122 -4.77 22.59 6.32
N ASN A 123 -3.73 22.93 7.08
CA ASN A 123 -3.80 23.97 8.09
C ASN A 123 -3.67 25.37 7.46
N GLN A 124 -4.19 26.38 8.17
CA GLN A 124 -4.15 27.78 7.70
C GLN A 124 -2.73 28.34 7.60
N ASP A 125 -1.78 27.79 8.34
CA ASP A 125 -0.35 28.15 8.29
C ASP A 125 0.39 27.53 7.09
N GLY A 126 -0.32 26.79 6.23
CA GLY A 126 0.24 26.09 5.09
C GLY A 126 0.87 24.73 5.43
N SER A 127 0.86 24.32 6.71
CA SER A 127 1.31 22.99 7.09
C SER A 127 0.29 21.91 6.69
N ILE A 128 0.80 20.72 6.39
CA ILE A 128 -0.01 19.56 6.03
C ILE A 128 0.19 18.51 7.12
N SER A 129 -0.90 18.14 7.80
CA SER A 129 -0.87 17.12 8.84
C SER A 129 -1.46 15.82 8.31
N PRO A 130 -0.66 14.75 8.13
CA PRO A 130 -1.18 13.49 7.62
C PRO A 130 -2.06 12.79 8.65
N LYS A 131 -3.07 12.08 8.16
CA LYS A 131 -3.99 11.22 8.89
C LYS A 131 -3.65 9.77 8.66
N SER A 132 -3.97 8.93 9.65
CA SER A 132 -3.73 7.51 9.51
C SER A 132 -4.64 6.88 8.44
N ILE A 133 -4.03 6.06 7.58
CA ILE A 133 -4.73 5.20 6.64
C ILE A 133 -5.02 3.82 7.23
N HIS A 134 -4.27 3.42 8.27
CA HIS A 134 -4.47 2.18 8.99
C HIS A 134 -3.82 2.21 10.39
N ASN A 135 -4.49 1.59 11.38
CA ASN A 135 -4.04 1.48 12.76
C ASN A 135 -4.08 0.01 13.21
N PHE A 136 -3.10 -0.40 14.01
CA PHE A 136 -3.09 -1.73 14.63
C PHE A 136 -2.29 -1.73 15.94
N THR A 137 -2.58 -2.69 16.81
CA THR A 137 -1.85 -2.89 18.07
C THR A 137 -0.50 -3.57 17.82
N GLY A 138 0.55 -3.10 18.47
CA GLY A 138 1.88 -3.75 18.42
C GLY A 138 2.84 -3.21 19.48
N ASP A 139 3.92 -3.94 19.69
CA ASP A 139 5.03 -3.53 20.55
C ASP A 139 6.05 -2.66 19.77
N ASP A 140 7.10 -2.20 20.46
CA ASP A 140 8.09 -1.32 19.84
C ASP A 140 8.95 -2.04 18.77
N LYS A 141 9.04 -3.38 18.86
CA LYS A 141 9.65 -4.20 17.80
C LYS A 141 8.79 -4.18 16.55
N ALA A 142 7.47 -4.35 16.67
CA ALA A 142 6.55 -4.23 15.55
C ALA A 142 6.59 -2.82 14.95
N LEU A 143 6.65 -1.77 15.79
CA LEU A 143 6.77 -0.39 15.31
C LEU A 143 8.02 -0.19 14.46
N THR A 144 9.18 -0.62 14.97
CA THR A 144 10.46 -0.51 14.27
C THR A 144 10.45 -1.32 12.97
N PHE A 145 9.96 -2.56 13.04
CA PHE A 145 9.82 -3.42 11.88
C PHE A 145 8.99 -2.75 10.77
N TRP A 146 7.81 -2.21 11.10
CA TRP A 146 6.94 -1.59 10.09
C TRP A 146 7.51 -0.27 9.55
N LYS A 147 8.24 0.48 10.37
CA LYS A 147 8.94 1.68 9.91
C LYS A 147 9.98 1.36 8.83
N ASP A 148 10.78 0.32 9.06
CA ASP A 148 11.78 -0.14 8.10
C ASP A 148 11.13 -0.79 6.87
N LYS A 149 10.05 -1.55 7.10
CA LYS A 149 9.37 -2.30 6.03
C LYS A 149 8.67 -1.39 5.03
N LEU A 150 7.97 -0.35 5.51
CA LEU A 150 7.20 0.58 4.65
C LEU A 150 8.06 1.64 3.98
N GLY A 151 9.25 1.95 4.54
CA GLY A 151 10.17 2.93 3.96
C GLY A 151 9.65 4.37 4.03
N SER A 152 10.30 5.27 3.28
CA SER A 152 10.08 6.72 3.36
C SER A 152 8.77 7.21 2.75
N GLY A 153 8.07 6.36 1.98
CA GLY A 153 6.76 6.68 1.43
C GLY A 153 5.66 6.81 2.50
N TYR A 154 5.91 6.32 3.71
CA TYR A 154 4.96 6.31 4.82
C TYR A 154 5.62 6.74 6.12
N ILE A 155 4.80 7.28 7.01
CA ILE A 155 5.17 7.61 8.38
C ILE A 155 4.57 6.54 9.27
N VAL A 156 5.39 5.89 10.08
CA VAL A 156 4.97 4.90 11.07
C VAL A 156 5.31 5.43 12.46
N ARG A 157 4.29 5.57 13.31
CA ARG A 157 4.45 6.15 14.66
C ARG A 157 3.45 5.58 15.66
N ARG A 158 3.65 5.86 16.95
CA ARG A 158 2.63 5.64 17.99
C ARG A 158 1.57 6.74 17.91
N GLY A 159 0.30 6.33 17.86
CA GLY A 159 -0.85 7.20 18.05
C GLY A 159 -1.14 7.45 19.53
N SER A 160 -2.06 8.36 19.81
CA SER A 160 -2.43 8.76 21.18
C SER A 160 -3.08 7.63 22.00
N SER A 161 -3.71 6.65 21.35
CA SER A 161 -4.27 5.44 21.98
C SER A 161 -3.22 4.40 22.34
N GLY A 162 -1.96 4.59 21.92
CA GLY A 162 -0.92 3.57 21.97
C GLY A 162 -0.91 2.65 20.74
N ASP A 163 -1.82 2.77 19.79
CA ASP A 163 -1.75 1.97 18.56
C ASP A 163 -0.61 2.43 17.65
N ILE A 164 -0.15 1.56 16.75
CA ILE A 164 0.75 1.93 15.66
C ILE A 164 -0.11 2.50 14.53
N GLU A 165 0.18 3.74 14.13
CA GLU A 165 -0.45 4.44 13.02
C GLU A 165 0.45 4.38 11.78
N ILE A 166 -0.17 4.12 10.63
CA ILE A 166 0.47 4.24 9.32
C ILE A 166 -0.16 5.41 8.59
N LEU A 167 0.64 6.41 8.27
CA LEU A 167 0.21 7.63 7.60
C LEU A 167 0.96 7.78 6.26
N PRO A 168 0.33 8.34 5.22
CA PRO A 168 1.04 8.66 3.98
C PRO A 168 2.03 9.81 4.23
N ASN A 169 3.20 9.73 3.60
CA ASN A 169 4.12 10.87 3.62
C ASN A 169 3.52 12.03 2.80
N SER A 170 3.43 13.22 3.41
CA SER A 170 2.86 14.42 2.81
C SER A 170 3.80 15.16 1.83
N ASP A 171 5.08 14.79 1.73
CA ASP A 171 6.09 15.56 0.98
C ASP A 171 5.70 15.76 -0.49
N ALA A 172 5.22 14.71 -1.16
CA ALA A 172 4.79 14.81 -2.55
C ALA A 172 3.53 15.69 -2.71
N ILE A 173 2.59 15.60 -1.76
CA ILE A 173 1.36 16.42 -1.75
C ILE A 173 1.68 17.88 -1.49
N LYS A 174 2.61 18.15 -0.56
CA LYS A 174 3.15 19.48 -0.32
C LYS A 174 3.82 20.02 -1.58
N GLY A 175 4.65 19.20 -2.23
CA GLY A 175 5.28 19.56 -3.49
C GLY A 175 4.26 19.93 -4.57
N ILE A 176 3.15 19.21 -4.69
CA ILE A 176 2.05 19.56 -5.61
C ILE A 176 1.46 20.93 -5.26
N ILE A 177 1.11 21.14 -4.00
CA ILE A 177 0.51 22.39 -3.52
C ILE A 177 1.44 23.58 -3.76
N ASP A 178 2.71 23.45 -3.38
CA ASP A 178 3.73 24.50 -3.55
C ASP A 178 3.91 24.87 -5.04
N ARG A 179 3.78 23.91 -5.96
CA ARG A 179 3.85 24.16 -7.41
C ARG A 179 2.62 24.89 -7.93
N ILE A 180 1.42 24.58 -7.41
CA ILE A 180 0.17 25.27 -7.77
C ILE A 180 0.22 26.72 -7.23
N ASP A 181 0.55 26.89 -5.96
CA ASP A 181 0.60 28.21 -5.31
C ASP A 181 1.66 29.10 -5.95
N GLY A 182 2.85 28.54 -6.20
CA GLY A 182 3.98 29.22 -6.83
C GLY A 182 3.81 29.54 -8.32
N LEU A 183 2.76 29.04 -8.97
CA LEU A 183 2.49 29.29 -10.38
C LEU A 183 2.13 30.76 -10.60
N LYS A 184 2.89 31.42 -11.48
CA LYS A 184 2.76 32.84 -11.82
C LYS A 184 2.26 32.98 -13.25
N GLY A 185 1.26 33.81 -13.45
CA GLY A 185 0.69 34.17 -14.76
C GLY A 185 -0.01 35.52 -14.68
N GLU A 186 -0.53 35.99 -15.80
CA GLU A 186 -1.32 37.22 -15.85
C GLU A 186 -2.72 36.96 -15.26
N SER A 187 -3.19 37.77 -14.33
CA SER A 187 -4.50 37.51 -13.70
C SER A 187 -5.63 37.83 -14.66
N VAL A 188 -6.54 36.87 -14.85
CA VAL A 188 -7.79 37.03 -15.58
C VAL A 188 -8.93 37.09 -14.58
N LYS A 189 -9.64 38.22 -14.57
CA LYS A 189 -10.65 38.54 -13.55
C LYS A 189 -11.76 37.48 -13.53
N GLY A 190 -11.85 36.76 -12.41
CA GLY A 190 -12.89 35.74 -12.18
C GLY A 190 -12.64 34.40 -12.85
N GLU A 191 -11.49 34.21 -13.53
CA GLU A 191 -11.19 32.97 -14.26
C GLU A 191 -9.87 32.32 -13.82
N GLY A 192 -8.91 33.08 -13.27
CA GLY A 192 -7.66 32.54 -12.75
C GLY A 192 -6.43 33.25 -13.32
N ILE A 193 -5.45 32.47 -13.77
CA ILE A 193 -4.21 32.99 -14.36
C ILE A 193 -4.04 32.54 -15.81
N GLU A 194 -3.66 33.46 -16.69
CA GLU A 194 -3.28 33.17 -18.07
C GLU A 194 -1.79 32.82 -18.16
N LEU A 195 -1.50 31.71 -18.83
CA LEU A 195 -0.20 31.09 -18.96
C LEU A 195 0.08 30.79 -20.43
N SER A 196 1.35 30.87 -20.83
CA SER A 196 1.75 30.30 -22.12
C SER A 196 1.64 28.77 -22.06
N GLY A 197 1.45 28.15 -23.24
CA GLY A 197 1.46 26.68 -23.33
C GLY A 197 2.75 26.06 -22.78
N GLN A 198 3.91 26.71 -22.96
CA GLN A 198 5.18 26.21 -22.39
C GLN A 198 5.20 26.28 -20.86
N ALA A 199 4.72 27.38 -20.27
CA ALA A 199 4.66 27.52 -18.81
C ALA A 199 3.72 26.47 -18.19
N PHE A 200 2.58 26.24 -18.82
CA PHE A 200 1.63 25.22 -18.38
C PHE A 200 2.19 23.81 -18.51
N GLN A 201 2.86 23.48 -19.62
CA GLN A 201 3.49 22.16 -19.80
C GLN A 201 4.59 21.89 -18.77
N ALA A 202 5.40 22.91 -18.45
CA ALA A 202 6.43 22.81 -17.42
C ALA A 202 5.81 22.58 -16.03
N PHE A 203 4.70 23.28 -15.72
CA PHE A 203 3.91 23.06 -14.52
C PHE A 203 3.36 21.63 -14.46
N GLN A 204 2.72 21.13 -15.53
CA GLN A 204 2.20 19.75 -15.59
C GLN A 204 3.31 18.72 -15.35
N THR A 205 4.48 18.90 -15.97
CA THR A 205 5.64 18.01 -15.78
C THR A 205 6.09 17.97 -14.32
N ALA A 206 6.10 19.13 -13.64
CA ALA A 206 6.46 19.21 -12.23
C ALA A 206 5.45 18.50 -11.33
N ILE A 207 4.15 18.59 -11.65
CA ILE A 207 3.07 17.87 -10.95
C ILE A 207 3.19 16.36 -11.20
N ASP A 208 3.40 15.95 -12.45
CA ASP A 208 3.55 14.54 -12.83
C ASP A 208 4.75 13.89 -12.14
N SER A 209 5.84 14.63 -11.91
CA SER A 209 6.97 14.16 -11.10
C SER A 209 6.54 13.80 -9.66
N GLN A 210 5.74 14.65 -9.01
CA GLN A 210 5.24 14.37 -7.66
C GLN A 210 4.22 13.23 -7.64
N LYS A 211 3.34 13.17 -8.65
CA LYS A 211 2.41 12.06 -8.87
C LYS A 211 3.18 10.73 -8.99
N ASN A 212 4.25 10.71 -9.78
CA ASN A 212 5.09 9.54 -9.96
C ASN A 212 5.78 9.12 -8.66
N THR A 213 6.19 10.05 -7.80
CA THR A 213 6.68 9.73 -6.45
C THR A 213 5.63 8.95 -5.64
N VAL A 214 4.37 9.41 -5.64
CA VAL A 214 3.27 8.69 -4.96
C VAL A 214 3.07 7.29 -5.55
N ASN A 215 3.00 7.18 -6.88
CA ASN A 215 2.80 5.89 -7.56
C ASN A 215 3.96 4.91 -7.30
N ASN A 216 5.20 5.41 -7.30
CA ASN A 216 6.38 4.60 -7.04
C ASN A 216 6.40 4.07 -5.60
N ASN A 217 6.05 4.91 -4.62
CA ASN A 217 5.97 4.49 -3.22
C ASN A 217 4.96 3.34 -3.01
N VAL A 218 3.82 3.37 -3.71
CA VAL A 218 2.83 2.28 -3.65
C VAL A 218 3.32 1.05 -4.43
N SER A 219 3.92 1.24 -5.60
CA SER A 219 4.48 0.14 -6.41
C SER A 219 5.57 -0.62 -5.65
N GLU A 220 6.47 0.09 -4.98
CA GLU A 220 7.51 -0.52 -4.14
C GLU A 220 6.91 -1.28 -2.95
N LEU A 221 5.89 -0.72 -2.31
CA LEU A 221 5.18 -1.38 -1.22
C LEU A 221 4.53 -2.70 -1.68
N LEU A 222 3.87 -2.68 -2.85
CA LEU A 222 3.23 -3.84 -3.47
C LEU A 222 4.25 -4.90 -3.85
N GLU A 223 5.37 -4.51 -4.42
CA GLU A 223 6.44 -5.44 -4.82
C GLU A 223 7.07 -6.12 -3.61
N ARG A 224 7.35 -5.37 -2.53
CA ARG A 224 7.81 -5.94 -1.26
C ARG A 224 6.79 -6.93 -0.69
N PHE A 225 5.50 -6.60 -0.74
CA PHE A 225 4.43 -7.51 -0.30
C PHE A 225 4.37 -8.78 -1.16
N ARG A 226 4.51 -8.66 -2.48
CA ARG A 226 4.56 -9.78 -3.42
C ARG A 226 5.75 -10.71 -3.13
N GLN A 227 6.93 -10.14 -2.90
CA GLN A 227 8.14 -10.89 -2.55
C GLN A 227 7.99 -11.65 -1.24
N ASP A 228 7.39 -11.02 -0.22
CA ASP A 228 7.13 -11.67 1.05
C ASP A 228 6.12 -12.80 0.92
N ASN A 229 5.06 -12.61 0.15
CA ASN A 229 4.07 -13.67 -0.10
C ASN A 229 4.71 -14.85 -0.84
N SER A 230 5.56 -14.61 -1.83
CA SER A 230 6.31 -15.67 -2.52
C SER A 230 7.25 -16.43 -1.57
N SER A 231 7.94 -15.70 -0.69
CA SER A 231 8.81 -16.30 0.34
C SER A 231 7.99 -17.15 1.31
N PHE A 232 6.81 -16.67 1.70
CA PHE A 232 5.91 -17.40 2.58
C PHE A 232 5.32 -18.67 1.94
N GLU A 233 4.91 -18.60 0.67
CA GLU A 233 4.49 -19.79 -0.09
C GLU A 233 5.59 -20.85 -0.15
N THR A 234 6.84 -20.42 -0.35
CA THR A 234 7.99 -21.32 -0.34
C THR A 234 8.16 -21.98 1.03
N LEU A 235 7.97 -21.21 2.12
CA LEU A 235 8.00 -21.76 3.48
C LEU A 235 6.87 -22.78 3.70
N ILE A 236 5.63 -22.48 3.28
CA ILE A 236 4.51 -23.44 3.38
C ILE A 236 4.84 -24.74 2.63
N GLN A 237 5.34 -24.65 1.39
CA GLN A 237 5.65 -25.83 0.59
C GLN A 237 6.77 -26.66 1.19
N LEU A 238 7.81 -26.03 1.75
CA LEU A 238 8.87 -26.74 2.48
C LEU A 238 8.29 -27.48 3.68
N LEU A 239 7.37 -26.85 4.42
CA LEU A 239 6.75 -27.43 5.60
C LEU A 239 5.84 -28.61 5.26
N GLN A 240 5.04 -28.49 4.20
CA GLN A 240 4.26 -29.62 3.68
C GLN A 240 5.15 -30.82 3.36
N ARG A 241 6.26 -30.60 2.64
CA ARG A 241 7.21 -31.67 2.31
C ARG A 241 7.84 -32.29 3.56
N MET A 242 8.25 -31.47 4.53
CA MET A 242 8.82 -31.98 5.78
C MET A 242 7.81 -32.82 6.58
N THR A 243 6.55 -32.40 6.64
CA THR A 243 5.48 -33.18 7.28
C THR A 243 5.20 -34.48 6.53
N GLU A 244 5.13 -34.45 5.19
CA GLU A 244 4.98 -35.64 4.36
C GLU A 244 6.15 -36.62 4.53
N ASP A 245 7.39 -36.12 4.56
CA ASP A 245 8.59 -36.93 4.76
C ASP A 245 8.62 -37.58 6.16
N LEU A 246 8.24 -36.84 7.20
CA LEU A 246 8.12 -37.38 8.56
C LEU A 246 7.02 -38.45 8.65
N TYR A 247 5.88 -38.24 7.98
CA TYR A 247 4.81 -39.23 7.90
C TYR A 247 5.27 -40.51 7.18
N ARG A 248 5.91 -40.36 6.01
CA ARG A 248 6.47 -41.50 5.24
C ARG A 248 7.54 -42.26 6.04
N TYR A 249 8.37 -41.53 6.78
CA TYR A 249 9.37 -42.13 7.66
C TYR A 249 8.68 -43.00 8.72
N ASN A 250 7.70 -42.46 9.45
CA ASN A 250 6.96 -43.22 10.47
C ASN A 250 6.16 -44.41 9.90
N ALA A 251 5.47 -44.23 8.77
CA ALA A 251 4.75 -45.32 8.10
C ALA A 251 5.68 -46.41 7.54
N GLY A 252 6.93 -46.05 7.19
CA GLY A 252 7.96 -46.99 6.77
C GLY A 252 8.45 -47.92 7.90
N TYR A 253 8.35 -47.50 9.16
CA TYR A 253 8.68 -48.36 10.31
C TYR A 253 7.55 -49.30 10.71
N MET A 254 6.29 -49.05 10.32
CA MET A 254 5.16 -49.93 10.64
C MET A 254 5.00 -51.12 9.67
N ASN A 255 5.84 -51.20 8.63
CA ASN A 255 5.86 -52.30 7.66
C ASN A 255 7.11 -53.22 7.79
N VAL A 256 7.77 -53.23 8.95
CA VAL A 256 8.84 -54.20 9.30
C VAL A 256 8.45 -55.00 10.53
#